data_AF-A0A7Z9QSM5-F1
#
_entry.id   AF-A0A7Z9QSM5-F1
#
_cell.length_a   1.000
_cell.length_b   1.000
_cell.length_c   1.000
_cell.angle_alpha   90.00
_cell.angle_beta   90.00
_cell.angle_gamma   90.00
#
_symmetry.space_group_name_H-M   'P 1'
#
loop_
_entity.id
_entity.type
_entity.pdbx_description
1 polymer ?
#
loop_
_entity_poly.entity_id
_entity_poly.type
_entity_poly.pdbx_seq_one_letter_code
_entity_poly.pdbx_strand_id
1 'polypeptide(L)'
;MKKQFHIFISISLCLTCFAYAEDVPEVQNTKKRVNAPVFKKLYKGVNVDTANPENGVWFKVQHDPGHFKAAADAGFESVRVFMPYHSSIASNEAQIQDALKHNLAIIVCMWGSYSWSSMNASEDAKQIADRWRELAKLWKKYPSDLIFEVLNEPAGIGFKKEKGHKKAMELYNAAVQAIRDVDPDRPILMGCPGWNDSILLDPYVTEEYLSYSFEGGKGFYEDPNIGVSIHFYTPKHKDGVNFAMWTQSLKGHDWKPSILKQITHAARWR
;
A
#
# COMPACT_ATOMS: atom_id res chain seq x y z
N MET A 1 -15.17 79.72 -6.44
CA MET A 1 -13.98 78.86 -6.26
C MET A 1 -14.35 77.67 -5.40
N LYS A 2 -14.13 76.46 -5.94
CA LYS A 2 -14.42 75.15 -5.37
C LYS A 2 -13.36 74.76 -4.35
N LYS A 3 -13.74 74.09 -3.26
CA LYS A 3 -12.88 73.09 -2.60
C LYS A 3 -13.64 71.76 -2.64
N GLN A 4 -13.29 70.93 -3.61
CA GLN A 4 -13.77 69.55 -3.71
C GLN A 4 -13.09 68.72 -2.62
N PHE A 5 -13.87 68.12 -1.74
CA PHE A 5 -13.41 67.00 -0.92
C PHE A 5 -13.51 65.74 -1.79
N HIS A 6 -12.38 65.06 -2.01
CA HIS A 6 -12.35 63.74 -2.63
C HIS A 6 -12.38 62.69 -1.53
N ILE A 7 -13.48 61.96 -1.43
CA ILE A 7 -13.59 60.75 -0.62
C ILE A 7 -12.93 59.63 -1.44
N PHE A 8 -11.77 59.14 -0.98
CA PHE A 8 -11.18 57.93 -1.51
C PHE A 8 -11.94 56.72 -0.96
N ILE A 9 -12.81 56.13 -1.78
CA ILE A 9 -13.35 54.80 -1.52
C ILE A 9 -12.28 53.81 -1.98
N SER A 10 -11.54 53.22 -1.04
CA SER A 10 -10.72 52.05 -1.33
C SER A 10 -11.65 50.85 -1.53
N ILE A 11 -11.91 50.50 -2.79
CA ILE A 11 -12.54 49.24 -3.16
C ILE A 11 -11.49 48.16 -2.90
N SER A 12 -11.61 47.48 -1.76
CA SER A 12 -10.88 46.24 -1.51
C SER A 12 -11.44 45.18 -2.46
N LEU A 13 -10.69 44.88 -3.52
CA LEU A 13 -10.97 43.73 -4.38
C LEU A 13 -10.73 42.47 -3.54
N CYS A 14 -11.78 41.94 -2.92
CA CYS A 14 -11.79 40.57 -2.43
C CYS A 14 -11.66 39.65 -3.66
N LEU A 15 -10.43 39.30 -4.01
CA LEU A 15 -10.12 38.15 -4.84
C LEU A 15 -10.58 36.91 -4.06
N THR A 16 -11.83 36.50 -4.27
CA THR A 16 -12.29 35.17 -3.93
C THR A 16 -11.45 34.18 -4.72
N CYS A 17 -10.43 33.60 -4.08
CA CYS A 17 -9.77 32.40 -4.56
C CYS A 17 -10.78 31.26 -4.53
N PHE A 18 -11.68 31.21 -5.51
CA PHE A 18 -12.32 29.97 -5.89
C PHE A 18 -11.19 29.07 -6.38
N ALA A 19 -10.80 28.12 -5.56
CA ALA A 19 -10.07 26.96 -6.03
C ALA A 19 -10.98 26.29 -7.05
N TYR A 20 -10.78 26.59 -8.33
CA TYR A 20 -11.29 25.78 -9.41
C TYR A 20 -10.68 24.39 -9.18
N ALA A 21 -11.49 23.46 -8.66
CA ALA A 21 -11.28 22.08 -9.00
C ALA A 21 -11.40 22.06 -10.53
N GLU A 22 -10.25 21.98 -11.21
CA GLU A 22 -10.25 21.73 -12.65
C GLU A 22 -11.20 20.57 -12.92
N ASP A 23 -12.13 20.79 -13.86
CA ASP A 23 -13.04 19.74 -14.32
C ASP A 23 -12.19 18.51 -14.64
N VAL A 24 -12.45 17.43 -13.91
CA VAL A 24 -11.71 16.18 -14.03
C VAL A 24 -11.94 15.68 -15.45
N PRO A 25 -10.91 15.62 -16.32
CA PRO A 25 -11.07 15.01 -17.62
C PRO A 25 -11.54 13.57 -17.37
N GLU A 26 -12.66 13.21 -17.97
CA GLU A 26 -13.17 11.84 -17.96
C GLU A 26 -12.01 10.92 -18.38
N VAL A 27 -11.66 9.95 -17.53
CA VAL A 27 -10.61 8.98 -17.85
C VAL A 27 -11.16 8.15 -19.01
N GLN A 28 -10.86 8.58 -20.23
CA GLN A 28 -11.39 7.97 -21.43
C GLN A 28 -10.83 6.55 -21.53
N ASN A 29 -11.74 5.60 -21.52
CA ASN A 29 -11.54 4.22 -21.95
C ASN A 29 -10.66 3.33 -21.03
N THR A 30 -10.91 3.35 -19.72
CA THR A 30 -10.37 2.29 -18.85
C THR A 30 -11.11 0.98 -19.12
N LYS A 31 -10.40 -0.03 -19.62
CA LYS A 31 -10.93 -1.39 -19.75
C LYS A 31 -11.30 -1.87 -18.35
N LYS A 32 -12.60 -1.98 -18.07
CA LYS A 32 -13.08 -2.45 -16.76
C LYS A 32 -12.56 -3.87 -16.50
N ARG A 33 -11.57 -4.01 -15.63
CA ARG A 33 -10.99 -5.31 -15.25
C ARG A 33 -11.86 -5.97 -14.18
N VAL A 34 -12.12 -7.27 -14.34
CA VAL A 34 -12.76 -8.08 -13.28
C VAL A 34 -11.66 -8.61 -12.39
N ASN A 35 -11.44 -7.97 -11.25
CA ASN A 35 -10.41 -8.37 -10.30
C ASN A 35 -10.84 -9.57 -9.45
N ALA A 36 -9.86 -10.25 -8.83
CA ALA A 36 -10.07 -11.34 -7.89
C ALA A 36 -11.16 -10.99 -6.85
N PRO A 37 -12.17 -11.85 -6.62
CA PRO A 37 -13.29 -11.55 -5.72
C PRO A 37 -12.86 -11.20 -4.29
N VAL A 38 -11.73 -11.75 -3.82
CA VAL A 38 -11.20 -11.50 -2.48
C VAL A 38 -10.95 -10.02 -2.20
N PHE A 39 -10.59 -9.22 -3.23
CA PHE A 39 -10.31 -7.80 -3.03
C PHE A 39 -11.52 -7.00 -2.53
N LYS A 40 -12.74 -7.52 -2.64
CA LYS A 40 -13.94 -6.90 -2.04
C LYS A 40 -13.94 -7.00 -0.50
N LYS A 41 -13.36 -8.07 0.07
CA LYS A 41 -13.24 -8.23 1.54
C LYS A 41 -12.36 -7.14 2.16
N LEU A 42 -11.39 -6.63 1.39
CA LEU A 42 -10.45 -5.58 1.83
C LEU A 42 -11.16 -4.24 2.10
N TYR A 43 -12.38 -4.03 1.61
CA TYR A 43 -13.17 -2.82 1.90
C TYR A 43 -13.52 -2.71 3.38
N LYS A 44 -13.54 -3.84 4.10
CA LYS A 44 -13.71 -3.92 5.55
C LYS A 44 -12.50 -4.59 6.17
N GLY A 45 -11.33 -4.02 5.93
CA GLY A 45 -10.06 -4.50 6.47
C GLY A 45 -9.60 -3.79 7.74
N VAL A 46 -8.80 -4.48 8.55
CA VAL A 46 -8.07 -3.90 9.69
C VAL A 46 -6.61 -4.37 9.71
N ASN A 47 -5.68 -3.49 10.10
CA ASN A 47 -4.31 -3.90 10.40
C ASN A 47 -4.26 -4.49 11.82
N VAL A 48 -3.71 -5.70 11.95
CA VAL A 48 -3.44 -6.35 13.23
C VAL A 48 -1.93 -6.36 13.43
N ASP A 49 -1.39 -5.24 13.92
CA ASP A 49 0.04 -5.06 14.14
C ASP A 49 0.48 -5.70 15.46
N THR A 50 0.62 -7.02 15.43
CA THR A 50 1.09 -7.83 16.55
C THR A 50 2.47 -8.40 16.27
N ALA A 51 3.24 -8.64 17.32
CA ALA A 51 4.52 -9.31 17.26
C ALA A 51 4.34 -10.83 17.23
N ASN A 52 5.21 -11.53 16.49
CA ASN A 52 5.27 -12.99 16.62
C ASN A 52 5.88 -13.36 17.99
N PRO A 53 5.32 -14.34 18.72
CA PRO A 53 5.81 -14.76 20.04
C PRO A 53 7.29 -15.10 20.09
N GLU A 54 7.85 -15.60 18.98
CA GLU A 54 9.24 -16.06 18.88
C GLU A 54 10.27 -14.94 18.70
N ASN A 55 9.89 -13.83 18.06
CA ASN A 55 10.81 -12.76 17.64
C ASN A 55 10.17 -11.37 17.75
N GLY A 56 9.34 -11.19 18.77
CA GLY A 56 8.56 -9.98 18.99
C GLY A 56 9.38 -8.80 19.49
N VAL A 57 9.04 -7.59 19.02
CA VAL A 57 9.55 -6.37 19.64
C VAL A 57 8.80 -6.16 20.96
N TRP A 58 9.52 -5.99 22.07
CA TRP A 58 8.99 -6.04 23.45
C TRP A 58 7.83 -5.07 23.76
N PHE A 59 7.67 -3.99 22.99
CA PHE A 59 6.57 -3.03 23.16
C PHE A 59 5.31 -3.40 22.37
N LYS A 60 5.37 -4.39 21.49
CA LYS A 60 4.20 -4.87 20.72
C LYS A 60 3.50 -6.00 21.46
N VAL A 61 2.17 -5.97 21.41
CA VAL A 61 1.33 -7.09 21.85
C VAL A 61 1.66 -8.30 20.99
N GLN A 62 1.82 -9.47 21.62
CA GLN A 62 2.09 -10.72 20.92
C GLN A 62 0.84 -11.21 20.18
N HIS A 63 1.01 -11.90 19.06
CA HIS A 63 -0.11 -12.52 18.35
C HIS A 63 -0.87 -13.47 19.28
N ASP A 64 -2.19 -13.35 19.23
CA ASP A 64 -3.14 -14.20 19.92
C ASP A 64 -4.29 -14.49 18.94
N PRO A 65 -4.74 -15.76 18.78
CA PRO A 65 -5.84 -16.10 17.88
C PRO A 65 -7.12 -15.30 18.16
N GLY A 66 -7.34 -14.87 19.42
CA GLY A 66 -8.44 -14.04 19.84
C GLY A 66 -8.49 -12.66 19.17
N HIS A 67 -7.36 -12.13 18.67
CA HIS A 67 -7.35 -10.89 17.89
C HIS A 67 -8.16 -11.01 16.60
N PHE A 68 -8.05 -12.15 15.89
CA PHE A 68 -8.80 -12.36 14.66
C PHE A 68 -10.26 -12.68 14.92
N LYS A 69 -10.56 -13.40 16.01
CA LYS A 69 -11.95 -13.51 16.47
C LYS A 69 -12.55 -12.13 16.74
N ALA A 70 -11.85 -11.27 17.47
CA ALA A 70 -12.32 -9.92 17.77
C ALA A 70 -12.52 -9.07 16.50
N ALA A 71 -11.61 -9.18 15.52
CA ALA A 71 -11.77 -8.51 14.24
C ALA A 71 -13.02 -8.98 13.48
N ALA A 72 -13.25 -10.30 13.42
CA ALA A 72 -14.45 -10.86 12.79
C ALA A 72 -15.74 -10.46 13.53
N ASP A 73 -15.75 -10.55 14.86
CA ASP A 73 -16.89 -10.13 15.70
C ASP A 73 -17.21 -8.64 15.52
N ALA A 74 -16.20 -7.80 15.28
CA ALA A 74 -16.36 -6.38 14.98
C ALA A 74 -16.87 -6.09 13.55
N GLY A 75 -17.03 -7.11 12.72
CA GLY A 75 -17.56 -7.00 11.36
C GLY A 75 -16.52 -6.71 10.28
N PHE A 76 -15.22 -6.86 10.58
CA PHE A 76 -14.18 -6.86 9.55
C PHE A 76 -14.24 -8.16 8.73
N GLU A 77 -13.89 -8.06 7.45
CA GLU A 77 -13.86 -9.18 6.49
C GLU A 77 -12.43 -9.55 6.07
N SER A 78 -11.45 -8.72 6.43
CA SER A 78 -10.04 -9.03 6.22
C SER A 78 -9.13 -8.46 7.31
N VAL A 79 -7.97 -9.10 7.51
CA VAL A 79 -6.90 -8.62 8.37
C VAL A 79 -5.60 -8.47 7.61
N ARG A 80 -4.78 -7.48 7.95
CA ARG A 80 -3.41 -7.32 7.45
C ARG A 80 -2.42 -7.53 8.59
N VAL A 81 -1.42 -8.37 8.34
CA VAL A 81 -0.35 -8.69 9.30
C VAL A 81 1.02 -8.43 8.68
N PHE A 82 2.00 -8.16 9.53
CA PHE A 82 3.39 -7.99 9.11
C PHE A 82 4.16 -9.30 9.20
N MET A 83 4.98 -9.54 8.19
CA MET A 83 5.93 -10.65 8.10
C MET A 83 7.32 -10.05 7.84
N PRO A 84 8.12 -9.78 8.89
CA PRO A 84 9.53 -9.46 8.71
C PRO A 84 10.23 -10.50 7.82
N TYR A 85 11.14 -10.08 6.95
CA TYR A 85 11.80 -10.97 5.99
C TYR A 85 12.37 -12.25 6.63
N HIS A 86 12.96 -12.10 7.83
CA HIS A 86 13.56 -13.18 8.61
C HIS A 86 12.60 -13.84 9.62
N SER A 87 11.29 -13.56 9.57
CA SER A 87 10.34 -14.17 10.50
C SER A 87 10.16 -15.67 10.24
N SER A 88 9.74 -16.36 11.29
CA SER A 88 9.38 -17.77 11.26
C SER A 88 8.19 -18.01 10.33
N ILE A 89 8.39 -18.85 9.31
CA ILE A 89 7.31 -19.25 8.39
C ILE A 89 6.17 -19.90 9.18
N ALA A 90 6.50 -20.75 10.16
CA ALA A 90 5.51 -21.45 10.97
C ALA A 90 4.63 -20.47 11.78
N SER A 91 5.24 -19.43 12.37
CA SER A 91 4.48 -18.38 13.07
C SER A 91 3.52 -17.65 12.13
N ASN A 92 3.97 -17.24 10.94
CA ASN A 92 3.10 -16.57 9.98
C ASN A 92 2.04 -17.53 9.40
N GLU A 93 2.35 -18.81 9.22
CA GLU A 93 1.38 -19.82 8.79
C GLU A 93 0.28 -20.04 9.85
N ALA A 94 0.62 -19.99 11.14
CA ALA A 94 -0.37 -20.02 12.21
C ALA A 94 -1.33 -18.82 12.13
N GLN A 95 -0.82 -17.61 11.88
CA GLN A 95 -1.68 -16.43 11.67
C GLN A 95 -2.61 -16.60 10.47
N ILE A 96 -2.11 -17.19 9.37
CA ILE A 96 -2.94 -17.50 8.19
C ILE A 96 -4.09 -18.45 8.57
N GLN A 97 -3.78 -19.53 9.30
CA GLN A 97 -4.79 -20.50 9.74
C GLN A 97 -5.82 -19.89 10.69
N ASP A 98 -5.37 -19.08 11.65
CA ASP A 98 -6.26 -18.41 12.60
C ASP A 98 -7.22 -17.45 11.91
N ALA A 99 -6.75 -16.64 10.94
CA ALA A 99 -7.61 -15.70 10.22
C ALA A 99 -8.65 -16.44 9.36
N LEU A 100 -8.22 -17.46 8.62
CA LEU A 100 -9.10 -18.25 7.75
C LEU A 100 -10.16 -19.02 8.55
N LYS A 101 -9.83 -19.50 9.76
CA LYS A 101 -10.79 -20.14 10.68
C LYS A 101 -11.96 -19.21 11.05
N HIS A 102 -11.73 -17.90 11.00
CA HIS A 102 -12.73 -16.86 11.27
C HIS A 102 -13.32 -16.24 9.99
N ASN A 103 -13.18 -16.90 8.83
CA ASN A 103 -13.64 -16.44 7.51
C ASN A 103 -13.07 -15.07 7.07
N LEU A 104 -11.98 -14.63 7.69
CA LEU A 104 -11.27 -13.41 7.32
C LEU A 104 -10.34 -13.72 6.15
N ALA A 105 -10.35 -12.86 5.13
CA ALA A 105 -9.21 -12.80 4.23
C ALA A 105 -7.99 -12.27 4.99
N ILE A 106 -6.79 -12.74 4.64
CA ILE A 106 -5.55 -12.32 5.30
C ILE A 106 -4.55 -11.80 4.29
N ILE A 107 -4.07 -10.58 4.53
CA ILE A 107 -2.96 -9.97 3.82
C ILE A 107 -1.70 -10.20 4.64
N VAL A 108 -0.76 -10.97 4.09
CA VAL A 108 0.58 -11.13 4.68
C VAL A 108 1.52 -10.16 3.98
N CYS A 109 1.92 -9.11 4.70
CA CYS A 109 2.78 -8.07 4.17
C CYS A 109 4.23 -8.23 4.60
N MET A 110 5.16 -8.34 3.64
CA MET A 110 6.57 -8.45 3.98
C MET A 110 7.16 -7.12 4.45
N TRP A 111 7.75 -7.10 5.65
CA TRP A 111 8.67 -6.04 6.04
C TRP A 111 10.08 -6.45 5.64
N GLY A 112 10.67 -5.79 4.64
CA GLY A 112 11.95 -6.20 4.04
C GLY A 112 13.15 -6.09 4.98
N SER A 113 14.30 -6.59 4.53
CA SER A 113 15.55 -6.50 5.29
C SER A 113 16.15 -5.10 5.26
N TYR A 114 16.68 -4.62 6.39
CA TYR A 114 17.47 -3.37 6.45
C TYR A 114 18.83 -3.46 5.75
N SER A 115 19.32 -4.67 5.45
CA SER A 115 20.53 -4.83 4.63
C SER A 115 20.28 -4.44 3.18
N TRP A 116 19.06 -4.65 2.69
CA TRP A 116 18.64 -4.26 1.35
C TRP A 116 18.67 -2.74 1.23
N SER A 117 18.96 -2.23 0.03
CA SER A 117 19.20 -0.80 -0.30
C SER A 117 20.65 -0.31 -0.18
N SER A 118 21.45 -0.86 0.74
CA SER A 118 22.89 -0.58 0.83
C SER A 118 23.76 -1.53 -0.01
N MET A 119 23.15 -2.62 -0.49
CA MET A 119 23.81 -3.70 -1.24
C MET A 119 23.52 -3.65 -2.75
N ASN A 120 23.98 -4.68 -3.45
CA ASN A 120 23.78 -4.92 -4.88
C ASN A 120 22.30 -5.22 -5.17
N ALA A 121 21.66 -4.44 -6.05
CA ALA A 121 20.23 -4.56 -6.34
C ALA A 121 19.85 -5.93 -6.92
N SER A 122 20.73 -6.56 -7.70
CA SER A 122 20.47 -7.90 -8.26
C SER A 122 20.39 -8.98 -7.17
N GLU A 123 21.23 -8.85 -6.13
CA GLU A 123 21.21 -9.76 -4.99
C GLU A 123 19.98 -9.52 -4.11
N ASP A 124 19.64 -8.26 -3.84
CA ASP A 124 18.41 -7.89 -3.10
C ASP A 124 17.16 -8.44 -3.82
N ALA A 125 17.08 -8.28 -5.14
CA ALA A 125 15.99 -8.80 -5.97
C ALA A 125 15.93 -10.33 -5.96
N LYS A 126 17.08 -11.01 -6.00
CA LYS A 126 17.15 -12.47 -5.88
C LYS A 126 16.63 -12.95 -4.53
N GLN A 127 17.03 -12.31 -3.43
CA GLN A 127 16.64 -12.72 -2.08
C GLN A 127 15.13 -12.59 -1.84
N ILE A 128 14.53 -11.45 -2.24
CA ILE A 128 13.08 -11.28 -2.11
C ILE A 128 12.32 -12.26 -3.00
N ALA A 129 12.81 -12.52 -4.22
CA ALA A 129 12.22 -13.47 -5.15
C ALA A 129 12.28 -14.91 -4.63
N ASP A 130 13.43 -15.35 -4.13
CA ASP A 130 13.61 -16.70 -3.57
C ASP A 130 12.71 -16.91 -2.36
N ARG A 131 12.60 -15.90 -1.48
CA ARG A 131 11.71 -15.95 -0.32
C ARG A 131 10.25 -16.03 -0.72
N TRP A 132 9.77 -15.17 -1.61
CA TRP A 132 8.38 -15.24 -2.07
C TRP A 132 8.09 -16.52 -2.84
N ARG A 133 9.06 -17.07 -3.58
CA ARG A 133 8.93 -18.38 -4.25
C ARG A 133 8.72 -19.51 -3.25
N GLU A 134 9.50 -19.53 -2.17
CA GLU A 134 9.35 -20.49 -1.07
C GLU A 134 7.96 -20.39 -0.44
N LEU A 135 7.55 -19.17 -0.06
CA LEU A 135 6.26 -18.92 0.55
C LEU A 135 5.10 -19.29 -0.39
N ALA A 136 5.19 -18.94 -1.68
CA ALA A 136 4.19 -19.31 -2.67
C ALA A 136 4.06 -20.83 -2.79
N LYS A 137 5.16 -21.60 -2.75
CA LYS A 137 5.10 -23.07 -2.78
C LYS A 137 4.42 -23.64 -1.53
N LEU A 138 4.83 -23.18 -0.35
CA LEU A 138 4.33 -23.68 0.94
C LEU A 138 2.85 -23.34 1.14
N TRP A 139 2.46 -22.12 0.75
CA TRP A 139 1.15 -21.58 1.02
C TRP A 139 0.17 -21.69 -0.16
N LYS A 140 0.56 -22.31 -1.28
CA LYS A 140 -0.33 -22.61 -2.41
C LYS A 140 -1.58 -23.38 -2.00
N LYS A 141 -1.49 -24.21 -0.96
CA LYS A 141 -2.60 -24.99 -0.40
C LYS A 141 -3.73 -24.13 0.20
N TYR A 142 -3.46 -22.87 0.53
CA TYR A 142 -4.45 -21.97 1.12
C TYR A 142 -5.34 -21.33 0.05
N PRO A 143 -6.62 -21.05 0.37
CA PRO A 143 -7.55 -20.42 -0.58
C PRO A 143 -7.06 -19.04 -1.03
N SER A 144 -7.72 -18.48 -2.05
CA SER A 144 -7.49 -17.12 -2.53
C SER A 144 -7.81 -16.02 -1.50
N ASP A 145 -8.43 -16.39 -0.36
CA ASP A 145 -8.56 -15.52 0.81
C ASP A 145 -7.21 -15.17 1.47
N LEU A 146 -6.12 -15.89 1.14
CA LEU A 146 -4.76 -15.47 1.46
C LEU A 146 -4.19 -14.60 0.34
N ILE A 147 -3.81 -13.37 0.69
CA ILE A 147 -3.23 -12.37 -0.21
C ILE A 147 -1.79 -12.09 0.20
N PHE A 148 -0.89 -11.99 -0.78
CA PHE A 148 0.50 -11.59 -0.55
C PHE A 148 0.66 -10.10 -0.81
N GLU A 149 1.13 -9.33 0.17
CA GLU A 149 1.57 -7.95 -0.05
C GLU A 149 3.10 -7.91 -0.09
N VAL A 150 3.64 -7.60 -1.27
CA VAL A 150 5.02 -7.97 -1.61
C VAL A 150 6.07 -7.28 -0.75
N LEU A 151 5.90 -5.99 -0.43
CA LEU A 151 6.85 -5.23 0.36
C LEU A 151 6.18 -4.02 1.02
N ASN A 152 6.44 -3.85 2.31
CA ASN A 152 6.02 -2.68 3.08
C ASN A 152 7.00 -1.53 2.92
N GLU A 153 6.51 -0.36 2.54
CA GLU A 153 7.18 0.95 2.65
C GLU A 153 8.70 0.91 2.37
N PRO A 154 9.14 0.72 1.10
CA PRO A 154 10.55 0.56 0.76
C PRO A 154 11.49 1.63 1.34
N ALA A 155 11.03 2.87 1.52
CA ALA A 155 11.80 3.93 2.16
C ALA A 155 12.17 3.64 3.62
N GLY A 156 11.34 2.87 4.33
CA GLY A 156 11.56 2.43 5.71
C GLY A 156 12.75 1.51 5.88
N ILE A 157 13.13 0.79 4.81
CA ILE A 157 14.31 -0.09 4.76
C ILE A 157 15.43 0.50 3.88
N GLY A 158 15.35 1.79 3.54
CA GLY A 158 16.45 2.55 2.94
C GLY A 158 16.36 2.79 1.43
N PHE A 159 15.34 2.28 0.73
CA PHE A 159 15.08 2.60 -0.69
C PHE A 159 14.47 3.99 -0.85
N LYS A 160 15.30 5.03 -0.66
CA LYS A 160 14.89 6.44 -0.68
C LYS A 160 15.24 7.11 -2.00
N LYS A 161 14.44 8.11 -2.38
CA LYS A 161 14.63 8.96 -3.57
C LYS A 161 14.55 8.15 -4.87
N GLU A 162 14.68 8.82 -6.01
CA GLU A 162 14.49 8.24 -7.34
C GLU A 162 15.28 6.93 -7.57
N LYS A 163 16.57 6.89 -7.21
CA LYS A 163 17.40 5.67 -7.34
C LYS A 163 16.89 4.53 -6.47
N GLY A 164 16.47 4.83 -5.23
CA GLY A 164 15.85 3.86 -4.35
C GLY A 164 14.50 3.37 -4.88
N HIS A 165 13.70 4.27 -5.47
CA HIS A 165 12.41 3.92 -6.03
C HIS A 165 12.52 2.93 -7.19
N LYS A 166 13.44 3.17 -8.13
CA LYS A 166 13.70 2.26 -9.25
C LYS A 166 14.12 0.87 -8.76
N LYS A 167 15.06 0.82 -7.81
CA LYS A 167 15.47 -0.44 -7.17
C LYS A 167 14.32 -1.16 -6.45
N ALA A 168 13.47 -0.43 -5.73
CA ALA A 168 12.31 -1.04 -5.07
C ALA A 168 11.37 -1.70 -6.10
N MET A 169 11.21 -1.09 -7.28
CA MET A 169 10.42 -1.70 -8.36
C MET A 169 11.07 -2.96 -8.95
N GLU A 170 12.40 -3.03 -9.02
CA GLU A 170 13.11 -4.26 -9.42
C GLU A 170 12.79 -5.42 -8.46
N LEU A 171 12.78 -5.15 -7.14
CA LEU A 171 12.41 -6.12 -6.11
C LEU A 171 10.96 -6.59 -6.27
N TYR A 172 10.04 -5.63 -6.44
CA TYR A 172 8.63 -5.89 -6.69
C TYR A 172 8.43 -6.81 -7.91
N ASN A 173 9.06 -6.48 -9.04
CA ASN A 173 8.95 -7.27 -10.27
C ASN A 173 9.48 -8.70 -10.10
N ALA A 174 10.67 -8.83 -9.49
CA ALA A 174 11.30 -10.14 -9.25
C ALA A 174 10.46 -11.03 -8.34
N ALA A 175 9.89 -10.46 -7.28
CA ALA A 175 8.99 -11.17 -6.37
C ALA A 175 7.70 -11.64 -7.05
N VAL A 176 7.03 -10.76 -7.82
CA VAL A 176 5.79 -11.13 -8.51
C VAL A 176 6.04 -12.22 -9.54
N GLN A 177 7.10 -12.11 -10.36
CA GLN A 177 7.48 -13.16 -11.30
C GLN A 177 7.66 -14.50 -10.56
N ALA A 178 8.40 -14.48 -9.44
CA ALA A 178 8.66 -15.68 -8.67
C ALA A 178 7.41 -16.33 -8.06
N ILE A 179 6.42 -15.52 -7.67
CA ILE A 179 5.10 -16.00 -7.22
C ILE A 179 4.33 -16.59 -8.40
N ARG A 180 4.25 -15.87 -9.52
CA ARG A 180 3.48 -16.29 -10.71
C ARG A 180 4.02 -17.57 -11.36
N ASP A 181 5.32 -17.81 -11.30
CA ASP A 181 5.93 -19.08 -11.71
C ASP A 181 5.43 -20.30 -10.91
N VAL A 182 4.89 -20.08 -9.70
CA VAL A 182 4.48 -21.13 -8.76
C VAL A 182 2.97 -21.21 -8.60
N ASP A 183 2.33 -20.06 -8.42
CA ASP A 183 0.91 -19.87 -8.14
C ASP A 183 0.39 -18.72 -9.02
N PRO A 184 -0.04 -19.03 -10.27
CA PRO A 184 -0.51 -18.01 -11.22
C PRO A 184 -1.76 -17.28 -10.73
N ASP A 185 -2.53 -17.88 -9.81
CA ASP A 185 -3.82 -17.37 -9.36
C ASP A 185 -3.78 -16.67 -7.99
N ARG A 186 -2.65 -16.71 -7.28
CA ARG A 186 -2.51 -16.07 -5.96
C ARG A 186 -2.87 -14.58 -6.03
N PRO A 187 -3.80 -14.09 -5.20
CA PRO A 187 -4.00 -12.65 -5.08
C PRO A 187 -2.77 -11.97 -4.49
N ILE A 188 -2.32 -10.89 -5.14
CA ILE A 188 -1.14 -10.11 -4.78
C ILE A 188 -1.54 -8.64 -4.63
N LEU A 189 -1.01 -7.97 -3.62
CA LEU A 189 -0.96 -6.52 -3.51
C LEU A 189 0.47 -6.03 -3.71
N MET A 190 0.64 -5.08 -4.61
CA MET A 190 1.90 -4.39 -4.86
C MET A 190 1.87 -3.04 -4.17
N GLY A 191 2.93 -2.67 -3.46
CA GLY A 191 3.08 -1.32 -2.96
C GLY A 191 3.58 -0.36 -4.02
N CYS A 192 3.72 0.91 -3.63
CA CYS A 192 4.51 1.89 -4.38
C CYS A 192 5.91 1.99 -3.78
N PRO A 193 6.86 2.65 -4.48
CA PRO A 193 8.05 3.16 -3.83
C PRO A 193 7.74 4.13 -2.67
N GLY A 194 8.79 4.61 -1.99
CA GLY A 194 8.62 5.54 -0.88
C GLY A 194 8.01 4.85 0.34
N TRP A 195 7.02 5.49 0.96
CA TRP A 195 6.24 4.93 2.06
C TRP A 195 4.93 4.32 1.55
N ASN A 196 4.96 3.66 0.39
CA ASN A 196 3.78 3.28 -0.40
C ASN A 196 2.91 4.51 -0.71
N ASP A 197 3.55 5.63 -1.08
CA ASP A 197 2.89 6.91 -1.29
C ASP A 197 2.10 6.91 -2.61
N SER A 198 0.83 7.35 -2.60
CA SER A 198 -0.02 7.29 -3.80
C SER A 198 0.46 8.18 -4.94
N ILE A 199 1.20 9.24 -4.65
CA ILE A 199 1.85 10.09 -5.66
C ILE A 199 2.93 9.36 -6.47
N LEU A 200 3.41 8.19 -6.01
CA LEU A 200 4.43 7.39 -6.71
C LEU A 200 3.83 6.23 -7.51
N LEU A 201 2.49 6.08 -7.51
CA LEU A 201 1.80 5.19 -8.45
C LEU A 201 2.16 5.53 -9.90
N ASP A 202 2.25 6.82 -10.22
CA ASP A 202 2.82 7.37 -11.45
C ASP A 202 4.10 8.14 -11.06
N PRO A 203 5.30 7.82 -11.58
CA PRO A 203 5.58 7.02 -12.77
C PRO A 203 5.94 5.55 -12.54
N TYR A 204 5.94 5.06 -11.30
CA TYR A 204 6.64 3.80 -11.00
C TYR A 204 5.79 2.53 -11.11
N VAL A 205 4.49 2.58 -10.83
CA VAL A 205 3.62 1.39 -10.86
C VAL A 205 3.01 1.25 -12.26
N THR A 206 3.87 0.87 -13.20
CA THR A 206 3.58 0.77 -14.64
C THR A 206 4.24 -0.48 -15.23
N GLU A 207 3.85 -0.90 -16.43
CA GLU A 207 4.50 -2.03 -17.15
C GLU A 207 5.98 -1.81 -17.49
N GLU A 208 6.46 -0.55 -17.49
CA GLU A 208 7.89 -0.25 -17.63
C GLU A 208 8.69 -0.92 -16.50
N TYR A 209 8.15 -0.88 -15.29
CA TYR A 209 8.81 -1.38 -14.08
C TYR A 209 8.31 -2.76 -13.64
N LEU A 210 7.04 -3.08 -13.95
CA LEU A 210 6.39 -4.36 -13.65
C LEU A 210 6.27 -5.18 -14.94
N SER A 211 7.43 -5.59 -15.46
CA SER A 211 7.59 -6.33 -16.72
C SER A 211 7.44 -7.84 -16.59
N TYR A 212 7.05 -8.34 -15.41
CA TYR A 212 6.77 -9.76 -15.20
C TYR A 212 5.73 -10.26 -16.21
N SER A 213 5.84 -11.53 -16.57
CA SER A 213 4.89 -12.17 -17.48
C SER A 213 4.53 -13.55 -16.97
N PHE A 214 3.30 -13.96 -17.27
CA PHE A 214 2.78 -15.27 -16.92
C PHE A 214 1.86 -15.78 -18.03
N GLU A 215 1.42 -17.03 -17.90
CA GLU A 215 0.46 -17.74 -18.77
C GLU A 215 0.01 -17.00 -20.05
N GLY A 216 0.57 -17.40 -21.19
CA GLY A 216 0.18 -16.83 -22.49
C GLY A 216 0.72 -15.43 -22.76
N GLY A 217 1.71 -14.96 -21.99
CA GLY A 217 2.35 -13.66 -22.17
C GLY A 217 1.57 -12.49 -21.56
N LYS A 218 0.63 -12.78 -20.65
CA LYS A 218 -0.10 -11.77 -19.88
C LYS A 218 0.86 -11.02 -18.96
N GLY A 219 0.68 -9.72 -18.82
CA GLY A 219 1.47 -8.85 -17.96
C GLY A 219 0.63 -8.21 -16.85
N PHE A 220 1.12 -7.07 -16.36
CA PHE A 220 0.56 -6.37 -15.21
C PHE A 220 -0.89 -5.92 -15.41
N TYR A 221 -1.25 -5.35 -16.57
CA TYR A 221 -2.62 -4.90 -16.80
C TYR A 221 -3.60 -6.05 -17.10
N GLU A 222 -3.11 -7.20 -17.54
CA GLU A 222 -3.93 -8.41 -17.77
C GLU A 222 -4.10 -9.29 -16.53
N ASP A 223 -3.35 -9.08 -15.45
CA ASP A 223 -3.41 -9.89 -14.24
C ASP A 223 -4.63 -9.54 -13.36
N PRO A 224 -5.70 -10.35 -13.33
CA PRO A 224 -6.89 -10.05 -12.52
C PRO A 224 -6.63 -10.24 -11.02
N ASN A 225 -5.55 -10.92 -10.66
CA ASN A 225 -5.17 -11.27 -9.29
C ASN A 225 -4.13 -10.32 -8.72
N ILE A 226 -3.84 -9.19 -9.38
CA ILE A 226 -2.99 -8.14 -8.84
C ILE A 226 -3.81 -6.92 -8.38
N GLY A 227 -3.44 -6.32 -7.25
CA GLY A 227 -3.95 -5.03 -6.80
C GLY A 227 -2.80 -4.14 -6.33
N VAL A 228 -3.10 -2.88 -6.03
CA VAL A 228 -2.13 -1.95 -5.42
C VAL A 228 -2.50 -1.61 -3.99
N SER A 229 -1.48 -1.48 -3.16
CA SER A 229 -1.56 -1.04 -1.76
C SER A 229 -0.85 0.30 -1.64
N ILE A 230 -1.57 1.28 -1.09
CA ILE A 230 -1.05 2.61 -0.80
C ILE A 230 -1.24 2.90 0.68
N HIS A 231 -0.33 3.65 1.27
CA HIS A 231 -0.47 4.12 2.63
C HIS A 231 -0.81 5.61 2.63
N PHE A 232 -1.72 5.97 3.51
CA PHE A 232 -2.23 7.32 3.59
C PHE A 232 -2.29 7.77 5.04
N TYR A 233 -1.40 8.69 5.39
CA TYR A 233 -1.27 9.25 6.74
C TYR A 233 -1.26 10.79 6.74
N THR A 234 -1.83 11.37 5.69
CA THR A 234 -1.83 12.81 5.43
C THR A 234 -3.15 13.45 5.94
N PRO A 235 -3.14 14.69 6.45
CA PRO A 235 -2.01 15.61 6.58
C PRO A 235 -1.01 15.18 7.66
N LYS A 236 0.29 15.31 7.36
CA LYS A 236 1.34 15.14 8.36
C LYS A 236 1.44 16.42 9.19
N HIS A 237 1.75 16.28 10.47
CA HIS A 237 2.06 17.40 11.33
C HIS A 237 3.35 18.12 10.85
N LYS A 238 3.59 19.35 11.33
CA LYS A 238 4.72 20.19 10.88
C LYS A 238 6.10 19.56 11.13
N ASP A 239 6.19 18.67 12.11
CA ASP A 239 7.38 17.86 12.43
C ASP A 239 7.53 16.62 11.53
N GLY A 240 6.61 16.41 10.59
CA GLY A 240 6.58 15.24 9.71
C GLY A 240 5.93 14.00 10.32
N VAL A 241 5.41 14.08 11.55
CA VAL A 241 4.72 12.97 12.22
C VAL A 241 3.31 12.80 11.64
N ASN A 242 2.95 11.55 11.35
CA ASN A 242 1.72 11.15 10.67
C ASN A 242 0.45 11.49 11.45
N PHE A 243 -0.65 11.76 10.72
CA PHE A 243 -1.98 12.00 11.26
C PHE A 243 -2.46 10.90 12.23
N ALA A 244 -2.17 9.64 11.91
CA ALA A 244 -2.56 8.47 12.70
C ALA A 244 -1.83 8.33 14.05
N MET A 245 -0.87 9.22 14.35
CA MET A 245 -0.13 9.27 15.61
C MET A 245 -0.57 10.44 16.51
N TRP A 246 -1.82 10.93 16.35
CA TRP A 246 -2.47 11.87 17.29
C TRP A 246 -1.92 13.31 17.34
N THR A 247 -1.16 13.77 16.35
CA THR A 247 -0.44 15.06 16.49
C THR A 247 -1.06 16.27 15.78
N GLN A 248 -2.19 16.16 15.07
CA GLN A 248 -2.81 17.34 14.43
C GLN A 248 -4.33 17.42 14.59
N SER A 249 -4.81 18.61 14.99
CA SER A 249 -6.23 18.93 15.14
C SER A 249 -6.97 18.86 13.79
N LEU A 250 -8.04 18.05 13.73
CA LEU A 250 -9.01 18.05 12.61
C LEU A 250 -9.97 19.26 12.63
N LYS A 251 -9.84 20.16 13.61
CA LYS A 251 -10.65 21.38 13.65
C LYS A 251 -10.31 22.25 12.43
N GLY A 252 -11.34 22.67 11.70
CA GLY A 252 -11.21 23.39 10.42
C GLY A 252 -11.35 22.47 9.21
N HIS A 253 -11.00 22.99 8.03
CA HIS A 253 -11.12 22.28 6.75
C HIS A 253 -9.83 22.23 5.93
N ASP A 254 -8.71 22.71 6.49
CA ASP A 254 -7.41 22.82 5.80
C ASP A 254 -6.76 21.46 5.51
N TRP A 255 -7.23 20.40 6.18
CA TRP A 255 -6.82 19.02 5.90
C TRP A 255 -7.41 18.49 4.60
N LYS A 256 -8.62 18.92 4.21
CA LYS A 256 -9.38 18.37 3.08
C LYS A 256 -8.60 18.37 1.76
N PRO A 257 -7.92 19.46 1.35
CA PRO A 257 -7.18 19.48 0.10
C PRO A 257 -6.05 18.45 0.06
N SER A 258 -5.37 18.23 1.19
CA SER A 258 -4.25 17.29 1.27
C SER A 258 -4.73 15.83 1.15
N ILE A 259 -5.86 15.51 1.79
CA ILE A 259 -6.52 14.20 1.66
C ILE A 259 -7.02 14.01 0.23
N LEU A 260 -7.75 15.00 -0.30
CA LEU A 260 -8.31 14.95 -1.64
C LEU A 260 -7.21 14.71 -2.67
N LYS A 261 -6.05 15.35 -2.54
CA LYS A 261 -4.91 15.14 -3.45
C LYS A 261 -4.46 13.67 -3.49
N GLN A 262 -4.26 13.03 -2.34
CA GLN A 262 -3.77 11.65 -2.29
C GLN A 262 -4.82 10.65 -2.81
N ILE A 263 -6.10 10.84 -2.45
CA ILE A 263 -7.21 10.03 -2.98
C ILE A 263 -7.32 10.22 -4.49
N THR A 264 -7.16 11.45 -4.98
CA THR A 264 -7.21 11.77 -6.41
C THR A 264 -6.09 11.08 -7.17
N HIS A 265 -4.85 11.06 -6.65
CA HIS A 265 -3.76 10.29 -7.27
C HIS A 265 -4.10 8.81 -7.38
N ALA A 266 -4.66 8.21 -6.33
CA ALA A 266 -5.07 6.82 -6.34
C ALA A 266 -6.24 6.54 -7.30
N ALA A 267 -7.24 7.41 -7.30
CA ALA A 267 -8.44 7.27 -8.12
C ALA A 267 -8.19 7.54 -9.62
N ARG A 268 -7.19 8.38 -9.94
CA ARG A 268 -6.76 8.65 -11.31
C ARG A 268 -5.75 7.63 -11.83
N TRP A 269 -5.23 6.76 -10.97
CA TRP A 269 -4.28 5.75 -11.39
C TRP A 269 -5.01 4.65 -12.17
N ARG A 270 -4.92 4.78 -13.51
CA ARG A 270 -5.29 3.83 -14.57
C ARG A 270 -6.55 3.01 -14.28
#